data_AF-A0A3A6N5N6-F1
#
_entry.id   AF-A0A3A6N5N6-F1
#
_cell.length_a   1.000
_cell.length_b   1.000
_cell.length_c   1.000
_cell.angle_alpha   90.00
_cell.angle_beta   90.00
_cell.angle_gamma   90.00
#
_symmetry.space_group_name_H-M   'P 1'
#
loop_
_entity.id
_entity.type
_entity.pdbx_description
1 polymer ?
#
loop_
_entity_poly.entity_id
_entity_poly.type
_entity_poly.pdbx_seq_one_letter_code
_entity_poly.pdbx_strand_id
1 'polypeptide(L)'
;MLAHAVASAEPAALNRGKTARIDSATPEPRRFVVRGTELIDLVAGRQVFFKGIGYSPFLPGDKTPLSGANPGDDGRYVEHFAKIRELGVNYLHVFPLHLPAGFFTELDKTDLVYGQDIWVHCCEEDFLNEDFFQRTLTTIKGVIDHTYAVGRPDRLVLFSVGDELEARAVTRTNQRHPEVRDFRGKHVTVTGRTPTEVVLARLIDAAIDYELSRYGRRHLYCHTSWTHIGPVADRPDLEVTRENILVPDMGDLLCMNVYTYARGVASSPPGSMTGTSYQGYLEDLAGMAAKPILISQVGLSTSPVAPKPWVPGFGGHRVAEVPAVFTSIWRDVRTARGKEKLSGLVFFELHDEWWKSGEHPEDLSHHEDNDPEEWFGLYELGPENRLIPKGRIPETVRSLFAEP
;
A
#
# COMPACT_ATOMS: atom_id res chain seq x y z
N MET A 1 -28.48 38.13 -0.44
CA MET A 1 -27.53 37.32 0.34
C MET A 1 -26.65 36.58 -0.65
N LEU A 2 -25.41 37.05 -0.83
CA LEU A 2 -24.48 36.47 -1.80
C LEU A 2 -24.03 35.10 -1.33
N ALA A 3 -24.30 34.08 -2.16
CA ALA A 3 -23.65 32.79 -2.06
C ALA A 3 -22.16 32.97 -2.38
N HIS A 4 -21.29 32.79 -1.40
CA HIS A 4 -19.87 32.61 -1.67
C HIS A 4 -19.69 31.22 -2.28
N ALA A 5 -19.62 31.18 -3.60
CA ALA A 5 -18.99 30.08 -4.31
C ALA A 5 -17.52 30.06 -3.87
N VAL A 6 -17.16 29.11 -3.00
CA VAL A 6 -15.77 28.76 -2.77
C VAL A 6 -15.29 28.15 -4.07
N ALA A 7 -14.59 28.93 -4.88
CA ALA A 7 -13.85 28.43 -6.02
C ALA A 7 -12.87 27.39 -5.47
N SER A 8 -13.06 26.12 -5.85
CA SER A 8 -12.06 25.08 -5.66
C SER A 8 -10.78 25.54 -6.32
N ALA A 9 -9.74 25.83 -5.53
CA ALA A 9 -8.40 25.99 -6.08
C ALA A 9 -8.08 24.74 -6.91
N GLU A 10 -7.58 24.91 -8.14
CA GLU A 10 -7.17 23.77 -8.98
C GLU A 10 -6.24 22.84 -8.17
N PRO A 11 -6.44 21.50 -8.16
CA PRO A 11 -5.58 20.56 -7.43
C PRO A 11 -4.13 20.47 -7.94
N ALA A 12 -3.68 21.41 -8.79
CA ALA A 12 -2.47 21.29 -9.60
C ALA A 12 -1.28 22.13 -9.09
N ALA A 13 -1.38 22.84 -7.96
CA ALA A 13 -0.31 23.76 -7.54
C ALA A 13 0.92 23.09 -6.89
N LEU A 14 0.75 21.95 -6.20
CA LEU A 14 1.81 21.35 -5.38
C LEU A 14 2.83 20.48 -6.15
N ASN A 15 2.41 19.92 -7.29
CA ASN A 15 3.32 19.19 -8.19
C ASN A 15 4.10 20.14 -9.12
N ARG A 16 3.86 21.46 -9.08
CA ARG A 16 4.53 22.42 -9.97
C ARG A 16 6.04 22.41 -9.73
N GLY A 17 6.78 21.84 -10.69
CA GLY A 17 8.24 21.78 -10.68
C GLY A 17 8.82 20.40 -10.30
N LYS A 18 8.03 19.53 -9.65
CA LYS A 18 8.41 18.13 -9.43
C LYS A 18 8.17 17.33 -10.70
N THR A 19 9.19 16.60 -11.17
CA THR A 19 9.00 15.63 -12.25
C THR A 19 9.56 14.27 -11.88
N ALA A 20 8.95 13.23 -12.43
CA ALA A 20 9.45 11.86 -12.36
C ALA A 20 9.08 11.12 -13.64
N ARG A 21 10.03 10.38 -14.19
CA ARG A 21 9.81 9.52 -15.36
C ARG A 21 10.68 8.27 -15.30
N ILE A 22 10.15 7.20 -15.87
CA ILE A 22 10.94 6.05 -16.28
C ILE A 22 11.43 6.33 -17.71
N ASP A 23 12.72 6.12 -17.96
CA ASP A 23 13.35 6.35 -19.26
C ASP A 23 12.72 5.42 -20.31
N SER A 24 12.41 5.95 -21.49
CA SER A 24 11.76 5.19 -22.57
C SER A 24 12.61 4.06 -23.13
N ALA A 25 13.92 4.07 -22.88
CA ALA A 25 14.82 2.95 -23.22
C ALA A 25 14.72 1.80 -22.20
N THR A 26 14.08 2.01 -21.05
CA THR A 26 13.84 0.94 -20.07
C THR A 26 12.83 -0.05 -20.64
N PRO A 27 13.17 -1.35 -20.75
CA PRO A 27 12.23 -2.36 -21.24
C PRO A 27 10.94 -2.37 -20.41
N GLU A 28 9.79 -2.40 -21.08
CA GLU A 28 8.51 -2.47 -20.40
C GLU A 28 8.28 -3.84 -19.72
N PRO A 29 7.45 -3.91 -18.66
CA PRO A 29 6.99 -5.19 -18.14
C PRO A 29 6.25 -6.01 -19.22
N ARG A 30 6.30 -7.34 -19.11
CA ARG A 30 5.74 -8.24 -20.12
C ARG A 30 4.21 -8.43 -20.03
N ARG A 31 3.60 -8.11 -18.88
CA ARG A 31 2.18 -8.37 -18.62
C ARG A 31 1.43 -7.13 -18.15
N PHE A 32 1.77 -6.62 -16.99
CA PHE A 32 1.09 -5.45 -16.43
C PHE A 32 1.83 -4.18 -16.86
N VAL A 33 1.19 -3.34 -17.66
CA VAL A 33 1.79 -2.12 -18.20
C VAL A 33 0.94 -0.91 -17.93
N VAL A 34 1.59 0.25 -17.83
CA VAL A 34 0.91 1.54 -17.65
C VAL A 34 0.84 2.27 -18.99
N ARG A 35 -0.34 2.80 -19.31
CA ARG A 35 -0.60 3.65 -20.48
C ARG A 35 -1.35 4.90 -20.01
N GLY A 36 -0.65 6.03 -19.92
CA GLY A 36 -1.20 7.23 -19.29
C GLY A 36 -1.59 6.94 -17.84
N THR A 37 -2.89 7.02 -17.52
CA THR A 37 -3.43 6.74 -16.19
C THR A 37 -4.08 5.37 -16.05
N GLU A 38 -3.96 4.52 -17.07
CA GLU A 38 -4.55 3.18 -17.08
C GLU A 38 -3.50 2.10 -16.79
N LEU A 39 -3.88 1.13 -15.95
CA LEU A 39 -3.15 -0.12 -15.76
C LEU A 39 -3.79 -1.22 -16.61
N ILE A 40 -2.99 -1.84 -17.48
CA ILE A 40 -3.47 -2.83 -18.46
C ILE A 40 -2.80 -4.19 -18.19
N ASP A 41 -3.60 -5.26 -18.15
CA ASP A 41 -3.10 -6.64 -18.23
C ASP A 41 -3.07 -7.05 -19.70
N LEU A 42 -1.86 -7.12 -20.28
CA LEU A 42 -1.66 -7.50 -21.68
C LEU A 42 -2.10 -8.94 -21.98
N VAL A 43 -2.10 -9.83 -20.98
CA VAL A 43 -2.55 -11.22 -21.17
C VAL A 43 -4.08 -11.26 -21.25
N ALA A 44 -4.77 -10.48 -20.43
CA ALA A 44 -6.24 -10.39 -20.45
C ALA A 44 -6.78 -9.40 -21.50
N GLY A 45 -5.92 -8.55 -22.08
CA GLY A 45 -6.30 -7.55 -23.09
C GLY A 45 -7.23 -6.46 -22.58
N ARG A 46 -7.20 -6.13 -21.28
CA ARG A 46 -8.13 -5.18 -20.66
C ARG A 46 -7.50 -4.35 -19.54
N GLN A 47 -8.12 -3.21 -19.25
CA GLN A 47 -7.83 -2.44 -18.05
C GLN A 47 -8.11 -3.26 -16.79
N VAL A 48 -7.29 -3.05 -15.78
CA VAL A 48 -7.34 -3.75 -14.52
C VAL A 48 -8.02 -2.90 -13.45
N PHE A 49 -8.88 -3.56 -12.67
CA PHE A 49 -9.31 -3.08 -11.36
C PHE A 49 -9.07 -4.20 -10.35
N PHE A 50 -8.15 -3.96 -9.42
CA PHE A 50 -7.82 -4.90 -8.36
C PHE A 50 -8.85 -4.81 -7.22
N LYS A 51 -9.45 -5.97 -6.93
CA LYS A 51 -10.29 -6.26 -5.77
C LYS A 51 -9.40 -7.00 -4.80
N GLY A 52 -8.71 -6.22 -3.98
CA GLY A 52 -7.55 -6.66 -3.24
C GLY A 52 -7.84 -7.02 -1.79
N ILE A 53 -7.00 -7.89 -1.25
CA ILE A 53 -6.88 -8.11 0.19
C ILE A 53 -5.40 -8.01 0.60
N GLY A 54 -5.14 -7.30 1.68
CA GLY A 54 -3.84 -7.32 2.36
C GLY A 54 -3.59 -8.69 2.96
N TYR A 55 -2.36 -9.17 2.88
CA TYR A 55 -2.05 -10.53 3.29
C TYR A 55 -0.70 -10.65 4.00
N SER A 56 -0.78 -10.88 5.30
CA SER A 56 0.32 -11.17 6.19
C SER A 56 -0.01 -12.42 7.03
N PRO A 57 0.33 -13.63 6.54
CA PRO A 57 -0.20 -14.88 7.08
C PRO A 57 0.57 -15.41 8.30
N PHE A 58 1.01 -14.51 9.17
CA PHE A 58 1.60 -14.90 10.45
C PHE A 58 0.51 -15.40 11.38
N LEU A 59 0.76 -16.52 12.04
CA LEU A 59 -0.13 -17.14 13.01
C LEU A 59 0.51 -17.14 14.40
N PRO A 60 -0.27 -17.24 15.48
CA PRO A 60 0.24 -17.37 16.84
C PRO A 60 1.29 -18.47 16.93
N GLY A 61 2.44 -18.14 17.54
CA GLY A 61 3.59 -19.02 17.67
C GLY A 61 4.59 -18.98 16.51
N ASP A 62 4.27 -18.30 15.40
CA ASP A 62 5.28 -17.96 14.41
C ASP A 62 6.35 -17.05 15.02
N LYS A 63 7.53 -17.03 14.40
CA LYS A 63 8.53 -16.00 14.72
C LYS A 63 8.08 -14.68 14.10
N THR A 64 8.33 -13.56 14.80
CA THR A 64 7.95 -12.23 14.31
C THR A 64 8.78 -11.80 13.07
N PRO A 65 8.15 -11.17 12.06
CA PRO A 65 8.82 -10.42 10.99
C PRO A 65 9.85 -9.42 11.45
N LEU A 66 9.68 -8.84 12.65
CA LEU A 66 10.65 -7.90 13.23
C LEU A 66 12.04 -8.54 13.39
N SER A 67 12.10 -9.87 13.50
CA SER A 67 13.34 -10.65 13.53
C SER A 67 13.80 -11.18 12.16
N GLY A 68 13.13 -10.76 11.07
CA GLY A 68 13.37 -11.24 9.71
C GLY A 68 12.80 -12.62 9.42
N ALA A 69 11.83 -13.08 10.22
CA ALA A 69 11.20 -14.38 10.01
C ALA A 69 10.15 -14.35 8.89
N ASN A 70 9.95 -15.52 8.27
CA ASN A 70 8.89 -15.74 7.30
C ASN A 70 7.71 -16.47 7.95
N PRO A 71 6.50 -16.36 7.39
CA PRO A 71 5.36 -17.13 7.87
C PRO A 71 5.61 -18.63 7.72
N GLY A 72 4.94 -19.45 8.54
CA GLY A 72 5.08 -20.90 8.49
C GLY A 72 4.59 -21.53 7.18
N ASP A 73 5.24 -22.62 6.77
CA ASP A 73 4.88 -23.44 5.60
C ASP A 73 4.23 -24.77 6.03
N ASP A 74 3.16 -24.67 6.82
CA ASP A 74 2.53 -25.77 7.57
C ASP A 74 1.17 -26.20 7.02
N GLY A 75 0.84 -25.78 5.79
CA GLY A 75 -0.42 -26.12 5.13
C GLY A 75 -1.58 -25.13 5.37
N ARG A 76 -1.38 -24.08 6.19
CA ARG A 76 -2.39 -23.02 6.44
C ARG A 76 -2.99 -22.40 5.16
N TYR A 77 -2.19 -22.35 4.10
CA TYR A 77 -2.55 -21.72 2.83
C TYR A 77 -3.77 -22.36 2.17
N VAL A 78 -4.02 -23.65 2.38
CA VAL A 78 -5.20 -24.33 1.82
C VAL A 78 -6.50 -23.66 2.30
N GLU A 79 -6.59 -23.36 3.60
CA GLU A 79 -7.74 -22.66 4.16
C GLU A 79 -7.75 -21.19 3.76
N HIS A 80 -6.61 -20.51 3.82
CA HIS A 80 -6.54 -19.08 3.52
C HIS A 80 -6.97 -18.82 2.06
N PHE A 81 -6.50 -19.61 1.09
CA PHE A 81 -6.92 -19.50 -0.31
C PHE A 81 -8.39 -19.88 -0.52
N ALA A 82 -8.94 -20.81 0.26
CA ALA A 82 -10.37 -21.08 0.22
C ALA A 82 -11.19 -19.84 0.64
N LYS A 83 -10.78 -19.14 1.70
CA LYS A 83 -11.41 -17.88 2.15
C LYS A 83 -11.22 -16.74 1.16
N ILE A 84 -10.02 -16.57 0.63
CA ILE A 84 -9.72 -15.56 -0.39
C ILE A 84 -10.61 -15.75 -1.63
N ARG A 85 -10.81 -17.00 -2.06
CA ARG A 85 -11.73 -17.32 -3.17
C ARG A 85 -13.18 -17.01 -2.83
N GLU A 86 -13.63 -17.34 -1.62
CA GLU A 86 -14.99 -17.01 -1.15
C GLU A 86 -15.26 -15.49 -1.18
N LEU A 87 -14.25 -14.66 -0.95
CA LEU A 87 -14.35 -13.19 -0.98
C LEU A 87 -14.44 -12.61 -2.41
N GLY A 88 -14.15 -13.37 -3.47
CA GLY A 88 -14.11 -12.84 -4.83
C GLY A 88 -12.92 -11.92 -5.13
N VAL A 89 -11.85 -12.06 -4.33
CA VAL A 89 -10.56 -11.38 -4.51
C VAL A 89 -9.95 -11.74 -5.86
N ASN A 90 -9.27 -10.78 -6.50
CA ASN A 90 -8.46 -11.02 -7.72
C ASN A 90 -6.99 -10.60 -7.57
N TYR A 91 -6.61 -10.00 -6.44
CA TYR A 91 -5.29 -9.47 -6.17
C TYR A 91 -4.91 -9.62 -4.69
N LEU A 92 -3.70 -10.11 -4.41
CA LEU A 92 -3.13 -10.15 -3.07
C LEU A 92 -2.07 -9.05 -2.93
N HIS A 93 -2.14 -8.25 -1.88
CA HIS A 93 -1.04 -7.35 -1.51
C HIS A 93 -0.27 -7.98 -0.35
N VAL A 94 0.93 -8.48 -0.63
CA VAL A 94 1.71 -9.33 0.27
C VAL A 94 2.76 -8.51 1.00
N PHE A 95 2.80 -8.66 2.33
CA PHE A 95 3.75 -7.95 3.20
C PHE A 95 5.01 -8.75 3.58
N PRO A 96 4.94 -10.08 3.85
CA PRO A 96 6.15 -10.84 4.16
C PRO A 96 7.14 -10.79 2.99
N LEU A 97 8.40 -10.47 3.31
CA LEU A 97 9.46 -10.34 2.30
C LEU A 97 9.71 -11.65 1.53
N HIS A 98 9.53 -12.80 2.19
CA HIS A 98 9.66 -14.11 1.55
C HIS A 98 8.52 -15.06 1.95
N LEU A 99 7.41 -15.03 1.21
CA LEU A 99 6.37 -16.05 1.34
C LEU A 99 6.91 -17.46 1.03
N PRO A 100 6.48 -18.51 1.74
CA PRO A 100 7.02 -19.85 1.55
C PRO A 100 6.42 -20.58 0.33
N ALA A 101 6.98 -21.75 0.01
CA ALA A 101 6.62 -22.50 -1.20
C ALA A 101 5.17 -23.02 -1.18
N GLY A 102 4.62 -23.37 -0.01
CA GLY A 102 3.22 -23.78 0.11
C GLY A 102 2.23 -22.69 -0.29
N PHE A 103 2.54 -21.41 -0.03
CA PHE A 103 1.72 -20.30 -0.54
C PHE A 103 1.65 -20.33 -2.06
N PHE A 104 2.80 -20.42 -2.74
CA PHE A 104 2.84 -20.43 -4.20
C PHE A 104 2.23 -21.70 -4.80
N THR A 105 2.26 -22.81 -4.07
CA THR A 105 1.57 -24.06 -4.45
C THR A 105 0.05 -23.88 -4.48
N GLU A 106 -0.52 -23.15 -3.53
CA GLU A 106 -1.95 -22.82 -3.56
C GLU A 106 -2.26 -21.72 -4.60
N LEU A 107 -1.37 -20.75 -4.78
CA LEU A 107 -1.50 -19.72 -5.82
C LEU A 107 -1.62 -20.33 -7.22
N ASP A 108 -0.84 -21.37 -7.52
CA ASP A 108 -0.85 -22.09 -8.81
C ASP A 108 -2.22 -22.72 -9.14
N LYS A 109 -3.09 -22.93 -8.14
CA LYS A 109 -4.45 -23.46 -8.32
C LYS A 109 -5.48 -22.37 -8.65
N THR A 110 -5.03 -21.13 -8.81
CA THR A 110 -5.89 -19.96 -9.00
C THR A 110 -5.45 -19.08 -10.16
N ASP A 111 -6.29 -18.11 -10.51
CA ASP A 111 -5.94 -17.04 -11.43
C ASP A 111 -5.51 -15.74 -10.73
N LEU A 112 -5.31 -15.80 -9.41
CA LEU A 112 -4.88 -14.65 -8.62
C LEU A 112 -3.52 -14.15 -9.09
N VAL A 113 -3.35 -12.85 -8.97
CA VAL A 113 -2.07 -12.16 -9.08
C VAL A 113 -1.77 -11.49 -7.75
N TYR A 114 -0.51 -11.11 -7.54
CA TYR A 114 -0.10 -10.49 -6.29
C TYR A 114 0.87 -9.35 -6.52
N GLY A 115 0.93 -8.41 -5.59
CA GLY A 115 2.01 -7.44 -5.47
C GLY A 115 2.81 -7.74 -4.22
N GLN A 116 4.11 -7.50 -4.30
CA GLN A 116 5.05 -7.69 -3.20
C GLN A 116 5.38 -6.33 -2.62
N ASP A 117 4.93 -6.07 -1.39
CA ASP A 117 5.42 -4.95 -0.61
C ASP A 117 6.79 -5.31 0.00
N ILE A 118 7.74 -4.39 -0.09
CA ILE A 118 9.09 -4.54 0.45
C ILE A 118 9.25 -3.46 1.51
N TRP A 119 8.90 -3.82 2.76
CA TRP A 119 9.09 -2.93 3.89
C TRP A 119 10.57 -2.55 4.03
N VAL A 120 10.80 -1.24 4.17
CA VAL A 120 12.11 -0.68 4.47
C VAL A 120 12.03 -0.04 5.84
N HIS A 121 13.16 0.07 6.53
CA HIS A 121 13.18 0.68 7.85
C HIS A 121 12.63 2.11 7.78
N CYS A 122 11.43 2.33 8.35
CA CYS A 122 10.67 3.56 8.17
C CYS A 122 11.18 4.73 9.05
N CYS A 123 11.95 4.42 10.09
CA CYS A 123 12.43 5.36 11.10
C CYS A 123 13.95 5.52 11.02
N GLU A 124 14.46 6.12 9.94
CA GLU A 124 15.90 6.41 9.82
C GLU A 124 16.26 7.81 10.31
N GLU A 125 17.49 7.98 10.78
CA GLU A 125 18.04 9.30 11.07
C GLU A 125 18.23 10.13 9.79
N ASP A 126 18.61 9.45 8.71
CA ASP A 126 18.89 10.05 7.41
C ASP A 126 18.76 9.01 6.29
N PHE A 127 17.69 9.10 5.49
CA PHE A 127 17.50 8.15 4.38
C PHE A 127 18.54 8.30 3.26
N LEU A 128 19.27 9.42 3.17
CA LEU A 128 20.35 9.56 2.18
C LEU A 128 21.67 8.93 2.63
N ASN A 129 21.73 8.39 3.85
CA ASN A 129 22.89 7.63 4.31
C ASN A 129 23.13 6.43 3.38
N GLU A 130 24.37 6.31 2.90
CA GLU A 130 24.73 5.24 1.97
C GLU A 130 24.61 3.84 2.61
N ASP A 131 24.82 3.72 3.93
CA ASP A 131 24.63 2.44 4.62
C ASP A 131 23.16 2.02 4.62
N PHE A 132 22.22 2.97 4.77
CA PHE A 132 20.79 2.69 4.58
C PHE A 132 20.52 2.22 3.16
N PHE A 133 21.02 2.94 2.16
CA PHE A 133 20.85 2.59 0.76
C PHE A 133 21.34 1.17 0.46
N GLN A 134 22.55 0.81 0.90
CA GLN A 134 23.15 -0.50 0.63
C GLN A 134 22.42 -1.65 1.34
N ARG A 135 22.03 -1.48 2.61
CA ARG A 135 21.26 -2.50 3.33
C ARG A 135 19.89 -2.70 2.71
N THR A 136 19.18 -1.62 2.42
CA THR A 136 17.86 -1.65 1.79
C THR A 136 17.91 -2.28 0.41
N LEU A 137 18.90 -1.91 -0.41
CA LEU A 137 19.10 -2.52 -1.73
C LEU A 137 19.43 -4.02 -1.64
N THR A 138 20.17 -4.44 -0.62
CA THR A 138 20.45 -5.87 -0.38
C THR A 138 19.16 -6.64 -0.10
N THR A 139 18.29 -6.10 0.75
CA THR A 139 16.96 -6.69 1.02
C THR A 139 16.12 -6.76 -0.26
N ILE A 140 16.01 -5.67 -1.02
CA ILE A 140 15.26 -5.63 -2.28
C ILE A 140 15.75 -6.70 -3.25
N LYS A 141 17.07 -6.85 -3.42
CA LYS A 141 17.66 -7.89 -4.27
C LYS A 141 17.30 -9.30 -3.80
N GLY A 142 17.32 -9.53 -2.48
CA GLY A 142 16.91 -10.81 -1.88
C GLY A 142 15.44 -11.15 -2.18
N VAL A 143 14.54 -10.18 -2.05
CA VAL A 143 13.12 -10.35 -2.37
C VAL A 143 12.92 -10.64 -3.86
N ILE A 144 13.57 -9.88 -4.74
CA ILE A 144 13.54 -10.13 -6.19
C ILE A 144 14.01 -11.57 -6.46
N ASP A 145 15.16 -11.97 -5.91
CA ASP A 145 15.70 -13.32 -6.12
C ASP A 145 14.73 -14.40 -5.64
N HIS A 146 14.07 -14.20 -4.51
CA HIS A 146 13.04 -15.11 -3.99
C HIS A 146 11.83 -15.20 -4.92
N THR A 147 11.35 -14.07 -5.46
CA THR A 147 10.26 -14.05 -6.46
C THR A 147 10.60 -14.92 -7.66
N TYR A 148 11.84 -14.85 -8.18
CA TYR A 148 12.24 -15.68 -9.32
C TYR A 148 12.54 -17.13 -8.95
N ALA A 149 12.97 -17.41 -7.72
CA ALA A 149 13.25 -18.76 -7.26
C ALA A 149 11.97 -19.58 -7.02
N VAL A 150 10.99 -19.01 -6.31
CA VAL A 150 9.76 -19.70 -5.93
C VAL A 150 8.50 -18.88 -6.18
N GLY A 151 8.61 -17.55 -6.22
CA GLY A 151 7.46 -16.65 -6.17
C GLY A 151 6.64 -16.50 -7.43
N ARG A 152 6.80 -17.35 -8.46
CA ARG A 152 5.95 -17.31 -9.67
C ARG A 152 5.91 -15.91 -10.27
N PRO A 153 7.02 -15.41 -10.84
CA PRO A 153 7.11 -14.01 -11.25
C PRO A 153 6.05 -13.66 -12.31
N ASP A 154 5.52 -14.61 -13.09
CA ASP A 154 4.41 -14.37 -14.04
C ASP A 154 3.06 -14.03 -13.39
N ARG A 155 2.94 -14.26 -12.07
CA ARG A 155 1.81 -13.87 -11.23
C ARG A 155 2.07 -12.56 -10.47
N LEU A 156 3.29 -12.01 -10.52
CA LEU A 156 3.63 -10.75 -9.86
C LEU A 156 3.16 -9.55 -10.71
N VAL A 157 2.49 -8.60 -10.07
CA VAL A 157 2.07 -7.32 -10.65
C VAL A 157 3.15 -6.28 -10.48
N LEU A 158 3.58 -6.07 -9.22
CA LEU A 158 4.46 -4.99 -8.83
C LEU A 158 5.35 -5.38 -7.65
N PHE A 159 6.50 -4.72 -7.55
CA PHE A 159 7.23 -4.54 -6.30
C PHE A 159 6.93 -3.14 -5.75
N SER A 160 6.56 -3.04 -4.48
CA SER A 160 6.51 -1.75 -3.77
C SER A 160 7.77 -1.59 -2.94
N VAL A 161 8.57 -0.57 -3.22
CA VAL A 161 9.85 -0.32 -2.56
C VAL A 161 9.61 0.69 -1.42
N GLY A 162 9.56 0.18 -0.21
CA GLY A 162 9.24 0.93 1.00
C GLY A 162 7.75 1.14 1.20
N ASP A 163 7.37 1.23 2.47
CA ASP A 163 6.01 1.45 2.95
C ASP A 163 6.05 2.41 4.15
N GLU A 164 5.06 3.28 4.26
CA GLU A 164 4.79 4.21 5.38
C GLU A 164 6.02 4.82 6.08
N LEU A 165 6.85 5.57 5.35
CA LEU A 165 7.99 6.28 5.96
C LEU A 165 7.53 7.25 7.06
N GLU A 166 8.26 7.29 8.18
CA GLU A 166 7.94 8.14 9.34
C GLU A 166 8.07 9.63 8.97
N ALA A 167 7.02 10.42 9.26
CA ALA A 167 6.99 11.86 8.98
C ALA A 167 8.21 12.63 9.53
N ARG A 168 8.70 12.24 10.72
CA ARG A 168 9.88 12.86 11.33
C ARG A 168 11.17 12.50 10.58
N ALA A 169 11.36 11.24 10.20
CA ALA A 169 12.49 10.80 9.37
C ALA A 169 12.51 11.51 8.00
N VAL A 170 11.35 11.64 7.35
CA VAL A 170 11.19 12.40 6.10
C VAL A 170 11.65 13.85 6.30
N THR A 171 11.13 14.52 7.34
CA THR A 171 11.45 15.91 7.64
C THR A 171 12.94 16.11 7.92
N ARG A 172 13.54 15.26 8.76
CA ARG A 172 14.97 15.33 9.11
C ARG A 172 15.86 15.14 7.88
N THR A 173 15.60 14.10 7.08
CA THR A 173 16.36 13.82 5.85
C THR A 173 16.30 15.01 4.89
N ASN A 174 15.11 15.57 4.67
CA ASN A 174 14.93 16.69 3.76
C ASN A 174 15.63 17.97 4.23
N GLN A 175 15.62 18.24 5.54
CA GLN A 175 16.31 19.39 6.14
C GLN A 175 17.83 19.26 6.11
N ARG A 176 18.35 18.03 6.19
CA ARG A 176 19.78 17.75 6.22
C ARG A 176 20.45 17.92 4.85
N HIS A 177 19.72 17.67 3.77
CA HIS A 177 20.26 17.65 2.41
C HIS A 177 19.45 18.53 1.43
N PRO A 178 19.13 19.79 1.76
CA PRO A 178 18.20 20.62 0.96
C PRO A 178 18.67 20.85 -0.49
N GLU A 179 19.95 20.64 -0.78
CA GLU A 179 20.57 20.71 -2.10
C GLU A 179 20.30 19.49 -2.99
N VAL A 180 19.93 18.34 -2.41
CA VAL A 180 19.65 17.10 -3.14
C VAL A 180 18.22 17.14 -3.68
N ARG A 181 18.09 17.57 -4.94
CA ARG A 181 16.79 17.82 -5.58
C ARG A 181 16.52 16.96 -6.81
N ASP A 182 17.57 16.49 -7.45
CA ASP A 182 17.50 15.83 -8.74
C ASP A 182 18.24 14.49 -8.68
N PHE A 183 17.77 13.51 -9.43
CA PHE A 183 18.47 12.26 -9.64
C PHE A 183 18.22 11.75 -11.05
N ARG A 184 19.30 11.28 -11.69
CA ARG A 184 19.27 10.66 -13.02
C ARG A 184 19.96 9.31 -12.93
N GLY A 185 19.15 8.28 -12.73
CA GLY A 185 19.57 6.89 -12.78
C GLY A 185 19.60 6.34 -14.20
N LYS A 186 19.74 5.02 -14.31
CA LYS A 186 19.73 4.31 -15.61
C LYS A 186 18.31 4.20 -16.18
N HIS A 187 17.33 4.09 -15.30
CA HIS A 187 15.93 3.83 -15.59
C HIS A 187 15.00 4.91 -15.06
N VAL A 188 15.29 5.53 -13.92
CA VAL A 188 14.44 6.56 -13.29
C VAL A 188 15.14 7.91 -13.32
N THR A 189 14.41 8.96 -13.69
CA THR A 189 14.85 10.35 -13.53
C THR A 189 13.81 11.14 -12.78
N VAL A 190 14.24 11.90 -11.79
CA VAL A 190 13.41 12.84 -11.03
C VAL A 190 14.07 14.21 -10.95
N THR A 191 13.26 15.26 -10.93
CA THR A 191 13.74 16.65 -10.76
C THR A 191 12.88 17.44 -9.79
N GLY A 192 13.47 18.40 -9.08
CA GLY A 192 12.77 19.30 -8.16
C GLY A 192 12.16 18.59 -6.94
N ARG A 193 12.68 17.41 -6.60
CA ARG A 193 12.16 16.51 -5.55
C ARG A 193 12.70 16.85 -4.16
N THR A 194 12.10 16.29 -3.12
CA THR A 194 12.71 16.28 -1.78
C THR A 194 13.84 15.25 -1.73
N PRO A 195 14.81 15.42 -0.82
CA PRO A 195 15.88 14.43 -0.61
C PRO A 195 15.38 13.00 -0.36
N THR A 196 14.28 12.86 0.38
CA THR A 196 13.63 11.56 0.60
C THR A 196 13.07 10.96 -0.70
N GLU A 197 12.39 11.76 -1.54
CA GLU A 197 11.92 11.31 -2.85
C GLU A 197 13.09 10.90 -3.78
N VAL A 198 14.24 11.58 -3.68
CA VAL A 198 15.45 11.24 -4.44
C VAL A 198 15.99 9.87 -4.06
N VAL A 199 16.09 9.52 -2.78
CA VAL A 199 16.58 8.18 -2.39
C VAL A 199 15.61 7.06 -2.76
N LEU A 200 14.28 7.29 -2.67
CA LEU A 200 13.30 6.33 -3.17
C LEU A 200 13.45 6.10 -4.68
N ALA A 201 13.67 7.17 -5.46
CA ALA A 201 13.96 7.05 -6.88
C ALA A 201 15.26 6.27 -7.15
N ARG A 202 16.31 6.46 -6.35
CA ARG A 202 17.56 5.68 -6.43
C ARG A 202 17.32 4.19 -6.16
N LEU A 203 16.53 3.86 -5.15
CA LEU A 203 16.24 2.46 -4.79
C LEU A 203 15.42 1.76 -5.89
N ILE A 204 14.38 2.43 -6.41
CA ILE A 204 13.57 1.91 -7.53
C ILE A 204 14.42 1.73 -8.79
N ASP A 205 15.28 2.70 -9.12
CA ASP A 205 16.21 2.60 -10.26
C ASP A 205 17.11 1.37 -10.16
N ALA A 206 17.73 1.18 -8.99
CA ALA A 206 18.63 0.06 -8.73
C ALA A 206 17.90 -1.30 -8.70
N ALA A 207 16.65 -1.32 -8.24
CA ALA A 207 15.82 -2.52 -8.24
C ALA A 207 15.45 -2.93 -9.68
N ILE A 208 15.01 -1.98 -10.51
CA ILE A 208 14.73 -2.18 -11.94
C ILE A 208 15.98 -2.70 -12.65
N ASP A 209 17.14 -2.06 -12.43
CA ASP A 209 18.40 -2.46 -13.08
C ASP A 209 18.81 -3.88 -12.68
N TYR A 210 18.67 -4.23 -11.40
CA TYR A 210 18.99 -5.57 -10.91
C TYR A 210 18.10 -6.63 -11.55
N GLU A 211 16.78 -6.41 -11.54
CA GLU A 211 15.82 -7.35 -12.11
C GLU A 211 16.08 -7.58 -13.61
N LEU A 212 16.26 -6.49 -14.36
CA LEU A 212 16.57 -6.56 -15.79
C LEU A 212 17.90 -7.26 -16.07
N SER A 213 18.96 -6.88 -15.36
CA SER A 213 20.31 -7.39 -15.60
C SER A 213 20.45 -8.87 -15.23
N ARG A 214 19.73 -9.32 -14.21
CA ARG A 214 19.81 -10.70 -13.71
C ARG A 214 18.81 -11.63 -14.37
N TYR A 215 17.59 -11.16 -14.65
CA TYR A 215 16.46 -11.99 -15.09
C TYR A 215 15.91 -11.62 -16.48
N GLY A 216 16.42 -10.57 -17.12
CA GLY A 216 16.06 -10.20 -18.50
C GLY A 216 14.62 -9.70 -18.67
N ARG A 217 13.97 -9.27 -17.58
CA ARG A 217 12.63 -8.70 -17.56
C ARG A 217 12.46 -7.83 -16.32
N ARG A 218 11.36 -7.07 -16.26
CA ARG A 218 10.95 -6.36 -15.06
C ARG A 218 9.46 -6.45 -14.79
N HIS A 219 9.05 -6.12 -13.58
CA HIS A 219 7.66 -5.82 -13.23
C HIS A 219 7.45 -4.31 -13.01
N LEU A 220 6.24 -3.94 -12.61
CA LEU A 220 5.95 -2.58 -12.17
C LEU A 220 6.64 -2.31 -10.82
N TYR A 221 7.02 -1.07 -10.60
CA TYR A 221 7.59 -0.60 -9.34
C TYR A 221 6.77 0.57 -8.81
N CYS A 222 6.54 0.62 -7.50
CA CYS A 222 6.03 1.80 -6.81
C CYS A 222 6.74 1.99 -5.48
N HIS A 223 6.31 3.01 -4.73
CA HIS A 223 6.54 3.14 -3.29
C HIS A 223 5.15 3.26 -2.66
N THR A 224 4.89 2.47 -1.62
CA THR A 224 3.64 2.59 -0.86
C THR A 224 3.80 3.77 0.09
N SER A 225 3.00 4.82 -0.10
CA SER A 225 2.96 5.96 0.81
C SER A 225 1.61 6.02 1.51
N TRP A 226 1.45 7.00 2.38
CA TRP A 226 0.30 7.15 3.25
C TRP A 226 -0.04 8.63 3.42
N THR A 227 -1.31 8.87 3.78
CA THR A 227 -1.91 10.22 3.69
C THR A 227 -1.32 11.24 4.66
N HIS A 228 -0.55 10.81 5.66
CA HIS A 228 0.02 11.67 6.70
C HIS A 228 1.16 12.56 6.17
N ILE A 229 1.82 12.13 5.09
CA ILE A 229 2.98 12.82 4.51
C ILE A 229 2.77 13.33 3.09
N GLY A 230 1.53 13.26 2.58
CA GLY A 230 1.17 13.65 1.21
C GLY A 230 0.38 12.57 0.46
N PRO A 231 0.25 12.67 -0.87
CA PRO A 231 0.64 13.81 -1.72
C PRO A 231 -0.34 14.98 -1.66
N VAL A 232 -1.57 14.75 -1.19
CA VAL A 232 -2.59 15.79 -1.03
C VAL A 232 -2.20 16.69 0.14
N ALA A 233 -1.63 17.85 -0.16
CA ALA A 233 -0.92 18.67 0.82
C ALA A 233 -1.72 19.83 1.43
N ASP A 234 -2.85 20.20 0.83
CA ASP A 234 -3.70 21.28 1.35
C ASP A 234 -4.61 20.71 2.45
N ARG A 235 -3.98 20.19 3.51
CA ARG A 235 -4.62 19.60 4.69
C ARG A 235 -3.95 20.16 5.95
N PRO A 236 -4.73 20.73 6.89
CA PRO A 236 -4.17 21.45 8.04
C PRO A 236 -3.52 20.53 9.08
N ASP A 237 -3.75 19.23 8.98
CA ASP A 237 -3.42 18.22 9.99
C ASP A 237 -2.43 17.16 9.49
N LEU A 238 -1.73 17.43 8.39
CA LEU A 238 -0.59 16.62 7.95
C LEU A 238 0.56 16.67 8.94
N GLU A 239 1.34 15.60 8.95
CA GLU A 239 2.46 15.43 9.89
C GLU A 239 3.77 16.00 9.36
N VAL A 240 3.76 16.52 8.13
CA VAL A 240 4.89 17.20 7.49
C VAL A 240 4.47 18.58 7.00
N THR A 241 5.44 19.50 6.92
CA THR A 241 5.20 20.81 6.30
C THR A 241 5.05 20.69 4.79
N ARG A 242 4.52 21.73 4.15
CA ARG A 242 4.30 21.77 2.69
C ARG A 242 5.56 21.47 1.89
N GLU A 243 6.72 21.93 2.36
CA GLU A 243 8.02 21.73 1.72
C GLU A 243 8.51 20.27 1.78
N ASN A 244 7.97 19.49 2.72
CA ASN A 244 8.37 18.11 3.01
C ASN A 244 7.39 17.06 2.47
N ILE A 245 6.34 17.48 1.78
CA ILE A 245 5.35 16.59 1.18
C ILE A 245 6.03 15.60 0.22
N LEU A 246 5.69 14.33 0.40
CA LEU A 246 6.10 13.22 -0.44
C LEU A 246 5.04 12.97 -1.52
N VAL A 247 5.47 12.97 -2.79
CA VAL A 247 4.66 12.62 -3.95
C VAL A 247 5.16 11.30 -4.53
N PRO A 248 4.49 10.16 -4.29
CA PRO A 248 5.01 8.82 -4.58
C PRO A 248 4.83 8.41 -6.05
N ASP A 249 5.21 9.28 -6.99
CA ASP A 249 5.03 9.10 -8.43
C ASP A 249 6.32 8.73 -9.17
N MET A 250 7.38 8.29 -8.47
CA MET A 250 8.67 7.94 -9.07
C MET A 250 8.67 6.58 -9.78
N GLY A 251 7.78 5.66 -9.37
CA GLY A 251 7.56 4.37 -10.02
C GLY A 251 6.58 4.42 -11.19
N ASP A 252 6.00 3.29 -11.57
CA ASP A 252 5.02 3.17 -12.65
C ASP A 252 3.62 3.66 -12.24
N LEU A 253 3.28 3.61 -10.95
CA LEU A 253 1.98 3.93 -10.38
C LEU A 253 2.11 4.55 -8.97
N LEU A 254 1.05 5.21 -8.50
CA LEU A 254 0.94 5.66 -7.11
C LEU A 254 0.32 4.54 -6.27
N CYS A 255 1.02 4.12 -5.22
CA CYS A 255 0.51 3.18 -4.21
C CYS A 255 0.25 3.97 -2.93
N MET A 256 -0.98 3.95 -2.43
CA MET A 256 -1.39 4.76 -1.26
C MET A 256 -2.19 3.94 -0.24
N ASN A 257 -1.74 3.93 1.00
CA ASN A 257 -2.54 3.54 2.16
C ASN A 257 -3.44 4.73 2.52
N VAL A 258 -4.75 4.52 2.45
CA VAL A 258 -5.76 5.58 2.62
C VAL A 258 -6.79 5.10 3.63
N TYR A 259 -6.58 5.43 4.90
CA TYR A 259 -7.51 5.11 5.97
C TYR A 259 -8.50 6.26 6.19
N THR A 260 -9.79 5.94 6.40
CA THR A 260 -10.85 6.95 6.57
C THR A 260 -10.65 7.86 7.78
N TYR A 261 -9.98 7.34 8.82
CA TYR A 261 -9.67 8.06 10.05
C TYR A 261 -8.36 8.86 9.98
N ALA A 262 -7.54 8.65 8.95
CA ALA A 262 -6.28 9.36 8.81
C ALA A 262 -6.56 10.87 8.66
N ARG A 263 -5.76 11.68 9.36
CA ARG A 263 -5.92 13.14 9.46
C ARG A 263 -6.15 13.82 8.10
N GLY A 264 -5.23 13.60 7.15
CA GLY A 264 -5.34 14.15 5.79
C GLY A 264 -6.59 13.71 5.01
N VAL A 265 -7.20 12.58 5.37
CA VAL A 265 -8.47 12.09 4.79
C VAL A 265 -9.65 12.72 5.51
N ALA A 266 -9.69 12.64 6.84
CA ALA A 266 -10.78 13.15 7.67
C ALA A 266 -11.01 14.66 7.48
N SER A 267 -9.95 15.43 7.22
CA SER A 267 -10.01 16.88 6.95
C SER A 267 -10.26 17.24 5.48
N SER A 268 -10.46 16.25 4.59
CA SER A 268 -10.74 16.49 3.17
C SER A 268 -12.12 17.11 2.94
N PRO A 269 -12.29 17.93 1.88
CA PRO A 269 -13.60 18.44 1.49
C PRO A 269 -14.57 17.28 1.17
N PRO A 270 -15.90 17.50 1.22
CA PRO A 270 -16.85 16.46 0.86
C PRO A 270 -16.72 16.08 -0.62
N GLY A 271 -16.72 14.77 -0.90
CA GLY A 271 -16.68 14.23 -2.24
C GLY A 271 -17.92 14.59 -3.07
N SER A 272 -17.75 14.62 -4.39
CA SER A 272 -18.75 15.19 -5.29
C SER A 272 -20.07 14.39 -5.42
N MET A 273 -20.05 13.10 -5.09
CA MET A 273 -21.18 12.19 -5.27
C MET A 273 -21.76 11.66 -3.96
N THR A 274 -20.92 11.30 -3.00
CA THR A 274 -21.33 10.70 -1.72
C THR A 274 -21.27 11.69 -0.56
N GLY A 275 -20.55 12.81 -0.74
CA GLY A 275 -20.34 13.81 0.30
C GLY A 275 -19.37 13.37 1.40
N THR A 276 -18.75 12.19 1.29
CA THR A 276 -17.78 11.70 2.29
C THR A 276 -16.44 12.41 2.10
N SER A 277 -15.70 12.62 3.19
CA SER A 277 -14.33 13.14 3.13
C SER A 277 -13.38 12.17 2.44
N TYR A 278 -13.60 10.86 2.59
CA TYR A 278 -12.85 9.83 1.89
C TYR A 278 -12.96 9.97 0.36
N GLN A 279 -14.16 10.16 -0.19
CA GLN A 279 -14.30 10.44 -1.61
C GLN A 279 -13.62 11.75 -2.01
N GLY A 280 -13.73 12.81 -1.20
CA GLY A 280 -13.03 14.07 -1.49
C GLY A 280 -11.51 13.93 -1.55
N TYR A 281 -10.92 13.14 -0.65
CA TYR A 281 -9.50 12.81 -0.72
C TYR A 281 -9.14 12.09 -2.03
N LEU A 282 -9.92 11.08 -2.42
CA LEU A 282 -9.69 10.34 -3.66
C LEU A 282 -9.80 11.23 -4.90
N GLU A 283 -10.74 12.18 -4.92
CA GLU A 283 -10.91 13.13 -6.03
C GLU A 283 -9.73 14.10 -6.14
N ASP A 284 -9.22 14.60 -5.02
CA ASP A 284 -8.02 15.45 -5.00
C ASP A 284 -6.78 14.66 -5.46
N LEU A 285 -6.61 13.43 -4.96
CA LEU A 285 -5.52 12.54 -5.35
C LEU A 285 -5.58 12.22 -6.85
N ALA A 286 -6.76 11.86 -7.37
CA ALA A 286 -6.96 11.61 -8.80
C ALA A 286 -6.75 12.87 -9.64
N GLY A 287 -7.13 14.04 -9.13
CA GLY A 287 -6.93 15.34 -9.80
C GLY A 287 -5.45 15.66 -10.02
N MET A 288 -4.58 15.31 -9.08
CA MET A 288 -3.14 15.57 -9.17
C MET A 288 -2.32 14.44 -9.82
N ALA A 289 -2.85 13.21 -9.88
CA ALA A 289 -2.15 12.06 -10.42
C ALA A 289 -2.10 12.03 -11.95
N ALA A 290 -0.89 11.82 -12.50
CA ALA A 290 -0.65 11.56 -13.92
C ALA A 290 -0.47 10.07 -14.24
N LYS A 291 -0.52 9.20 -13.22
CA LYS A 291 -0.32 7.74 -13.29
C LYS A 291 -1.51 7.04 -12.62
N PRO A 292 -1.70 5.73 -12.85
CA PRO A 292 -2.69 4.95 -12.11
C PRO A 292 -2.45 5.03 -10.60
N ILE A 293 -3.52 4.87 -9.82
CA ILE A 293 -3.52 4.88 -8.37
C ILE A 293 -4.05 3.53 -7.88
N LEU A 294 -3.26 2.83 -7.09
CA LEU A 294 -3.69 1.69 -6.30
C LEU A 294 -3.88 2.15 -4.84
N ILE A 295 -5.10 1.99 -4.32
CA ILE A 295 -5.31 2.10 -2.87
C ILE A 295 -4.85 0.78 -2.26
N SER A 296 -3.62 0.76 -1.75
CA SER A 296 -2.89 -0.43 -1.30
C SER A 296 -3.33 -0.91 0.06
N GLN A 297 -3.90 -0.04 0.89
CA GLN A 297 -4.53 -0.42 2.15
C GLN A 297 -5.68 0.54 2.51
N VAL A 298 -6.76 -0.04 3.01
CA VAL A 298 -7.82 0.63 3.77
C VAL A 298 -8.50 -0.39 4.69
N GLY A 299 -8.85 0.00 5.90
CA GLY A 299 -9.49 -0.91 6.85
C GLY A 299 -9.95 -0.19 8.11
N LEU A 300 -10.54 -0.95 9.02
CA LEU A 300 -10.90 -0.50 10.36
C LEU A 300 -10.49 -1.56 11.37
N SER A 301 -9.69 -1.16 12.36
CA SER A 301 -9.31 -2.04 13.44
C SER A 301 -10.47 -2.25 14.41
N THR A 302 -10.83 -3.50 14.66
CA THR A 302 -11.86 -3.86 15.65
C THR A 302 -11.27 -4.15 17.02
N SER A 303 -10.14 -3.54 17.36
CA SER A 303 -9.53 -3.69 18.69
C SER A 303 -10.52 -3.28 19.78
N PRO A 304 -10.47 -3.90 20.97
CA PRO A 304 -11.38 -3.57 22.07
C PRO A 304 -11.32 -2.10 22.50
N VAL A 305 -10.17 -1.44 22.33
CA VAL A 305 -9.98 -0.02 22.68
C VAL A 305 -9.38 0.79 21.52
N ALA A 306 -9.48 2.11 21.61
CA ALA A 306 -8.80 3.07 20.74
C ALA A 306 -7.69 3.79 21.55
N PRO A 307 -6.49 3.20 21.64
CA PRO A 307 -5.49 3.55 22.65
C PRO A 307 -4.64 4.77 22.27
N LYS A 308 -4.73 5.26 21.03
CA LYS A 308 -3.96 6.41 20.52
C LYS A 308 -4.87 7.64 20.34
N PRO A 309 -5.13 8.47 21.38
CA PRO A 309 -5.98 9.67 21.28
C PRO A 309 -5.55 10.66 20.19
N TRP A 310 -4.27 10.68 19.83
CA TRP A 310 -3.74 11.55 18.78
C TRP A 310 -4.03 11.04 17.35
N VAL A 311 -4.53 9.80 17.18
CA VAL A 311 -5.06 9.28 15.91
C VAL A 311 -6.51 8.81 16.13
N PRO A 312 -7.49 9.73 16.21
CA PRO A 312 -8.88 9.38 16.48
C PRO A 312 -9.42 8.41 15.42
N GLY A 313 -10.05 7.32 15.85
CA GLY A 313 -10.55 6.28 14.94
C GLY A 313 -9.54 5.19 14.60
N PHE A 314 -8.35 5.21 15.20
CA PHE A 314 -7.42 4.07 15.17
C PHE A 314 -7.74 3.08 16.31
N GLY A 315 -8.47 2.02 15.97
CA GLY A 315 -8.98 1.03 16.92
C GLY A 315 -10.36 1.34 17.48
N GLY A 316 -10.92 0.41 18.26
CA GLY A 316 -12.19 0.59 18.98
C GLY A 316 -13.46 0.44 18.13
N HIS A 317 -13.36 -0.02 16.87
CA HIS A 317 -14.52 -0.15 16.00
C HIS A 317 -15.33 -1.39 16.34
N ARG A 318 -16.67 -1.26 16.37
CA ARG A 318 -17.53 -2.44 16.56
C ARG A 318 -17.59 -3.23 15.26
N VAL A 319 -17.40 -4.54 15.34
CA VAL A 319 -17.51 -5.48 14.19
C VAL A 319 -18.80 -5.27 13.38
N ALA A 320 -19.91 -4.93 14.05
CA ALA A 320 -21.20 -4.69 13.40
C ALA A 320 -21.26 -3.41 12.54
N GLU A 321 -20.37 -2.45 12.73
CA GLU A 321 -20.33 -1.16 12.01
C GLU A 321 -19.41 -1.19 10.79
N VAL A 322 -18.39 -2.04 10.79
CA VAL A 322 -17.41 -2.17 9.70
C VAL A 322 -18.07 -2.41 8.33
N PRO A 323 -19.09 -3.28 8.19
CA PRO A 323 -19.79 -3.47 6.91
C PRO A 323 -20.31 -2.20 6.25
N ALA A 324 -20.86 -1.27 7.04
CA ALA A 324 -21.41 -0.01 6.52
C ALA A 324 -20.29 0.89 6.00
N VAL A 325 -19.15 0.94 6.71
CA VAL A 325 -18.00 1.74 6.29
C VAL A 325 -17.35 1.16 5.04
N PHE A 326 -17.18 -0.16 4.94
CA PHE A 326 -16.65 -0.81 3.74
C PHE A 326 -17.54 -0.59 2.52
N THR A 327 -18.87 -0.64 2.71
CA THR A 327 -19.83 -0.29 1.65
C THR A 327 -19.68 1.16 1.19
N SER A 328 -19.48 2.08 2.14
CA SER A 328 -19.23 3.51 1.83
C SER A 328 -17.92 3.69 1.05
N ILE A 329 -16.82 3.10 1.51
CA ILE A 329 -15.50 3.15 0.86
C ILE A 329 -15.58 2.62 -0.57
N TRP A 330 -16.24 1.46 -0.77
CA TRP A 330 -16.42 0.88 -2.09
C TRP A 330 -17.19 1.84 -3.01
N ARG A 331 -18.31 2.40 -2.54
CA ARG A 331 -19.07 3.39 -3.29
C ARG A 331 -18.24 4.63 -3.62
N ASP A 332 -17.44 5.12 -2.67
CA ASP A 332 -16.58 6.28 -2.86
C ASP A 332 -15.57 6.04 -3.98
N VAL A 333 -14.86 4.90 -3.96
CA VAL A 333 -13.91 4.49 -5.01
C VAL A 333 -14.60 4.35 -6.37
N ARG A 334 -15.79 3.73 -6.41
CA ARG A 334 -16.52 3.48 -7.67
C ARG A 334 -17.26 4.71 -8.22
N THR A 335 -17.36 5.81 -7.47
CA THR A 335 -18.10 7.01 -7.87
C THR A 335 -17.31 8.32 -7.83
N ALA A 336 -16.10 8.33 -7.27
CA ALA A 336 -15.23 9.51 -7.25
C ALA A 336 -15.03 10.09 -8.66
N ARG A 337 -15.00 11.42 -8.76
CA ARG A 337 -14.46 12.08 -9.96
C ARG A 337 -12.99 11.68 -10.14
N GLY A 338 -12.63 11.21 -11.33
CA GLY A 338 -11.28 10.69 -11.60
C GLY A 338 -11.09 9.21 -11.29
N LYS A 339 -12.17 8.47 -10.97
CA LYS A 339 -12.13 7.03 -10.64
C LYS A 339 -11.51 6.14 -11.71
N GLU A 340 -11.48 6.58 -12.97
CA GLU A 340 -10.83 5.86 -14.07
C GLU A 340 -9.32 5.69 -13.87
N LYS A 341 -8.72 6.52 -13.01
CA LYS A 341 -7.32 6.42 -12.58
C LYS A 341 -7.12 5.45 -11.42
N LEU A 342 -8.18 5.05 -10.72
CA LEU A 342 -8.11 4.11 -9.60
C LEU A 342 -8.04 2.69 -10.15
N SER A 343 -6.87 2.07 -10.08
CA SER A 343 -6.61 0.71 -10.57
C SER A 343 -6.95 -0.37 -9.55
N GLY A 344 -7.43 -0.01 -8.35
CA GLY A 344 -7.92 -0.99 -7.38
C GLY A 344 -8.04 -0.46 -5.96
N LEU A 345 -8.59 -1.33 -5.11
CA LEU A 345 -8.78 -1.14 -3.68
C LEU A 345 -8.38 -2.42 -2.95
N VAL A 346 -7.56 -2.31 -1.92
CA VAL A 346 -7.14 -3.41 -1.08
C VAL A 346 -7.69 -3.20 0.33
N PHE A 347 -8.57 -4.10 0.78
CA PHE A 347 -8.96 -4.12 2.18
C PHE A 347 -7.83 -4.71 3.03
N PHE A 348 -7.45 -4.01 4.09
CA PHE A 348 -6.48 -4.44 5.07
C PHE A 348 -7.25 -4.96 6.30
N GLU A 349 -7.22 -6.26 6.60
CA GLU A 349 -6.55 -7.37 5.88
C GLU A 349 -7.25 -8.73 6.07
N LEU A 350 -6.72 -9.84 5.52
CA LEU A 350 -7.41 -11.13 5.56
C LEU A 350 -7.77 -11.57 6.99
N HIS A 351 -6.82 -11.65 7.91
CA HIS A 351 -7.07 -12.06 9.28
C HIS A 351 -6.27 -11.21 10.26
N ASP A 352 -6.67 -11.25 11.53
CA ASP A 352 -5.95 -10.57 12.61
C ASP A 352 -4.48 -11.04 12.70
N GLU A 353 -3.63 -10.17 13.23
CA GLU A 353 -2.18 -10.37 13.34
C GLU A 353 -1.73 -10.50 14.80
N TRP A 354 -0.53 -11.04 15.02
CA TRP A 354 0.05 -11.40 16.35
C TRP A 354 1.56 -11.09 16.42
N TRP A 355 2.01 -9.97 15.85
CA TRP A 355 3.46 -9.78 15.67
C TRP A 355 4.00 -8.35 15.50
N LYS A 356 3.16 -7.34 15.26
CA LYS A 356 3.61 -6.09 14.63
C LYS A 356 4.37 -5.13 15.53
N SER A 357 4.09 -5.10 16.82
CA SER A 357 4.65 -4.10 17.73
C SER A 357 6.00 -4.50 18.32
N GLY A 358 6.25 -5.79 18.58
CA GLY A 358 7.50 -6.24 19.22
C GLY A 358 7.74 -5.57 20.57
N GLU A 359 6.67 -5.06 21.17
CA GLU A 359 6.65 -4.26 22.40
C GLU A 359 6.83 -5.18 23.62
N HIS A 360 6.43 -6.45 23.54
CA HIS A 360 6.57 -7.41 24.63
C HIS A 360 7.16 -8.77 24.19
N PRO A 361 7.83 -9.49 25.12
CA PRO A 361 8.35 -10.84 24.85
C PRO A 361 7.26 -11.88 24.51
N GLU A 362 5.99 -11.59 24.80
CA GLU A 362 4.85 -12.48 24.64
C GLU A 362 4.03 -12.20 23.37
N ASP A 363 4.37 -11.18 22.59
CA ASP A 363 3.64 -10.73 21.38
C ASP A 363 3.33 -11.87 20.41
N LEU A 364 4.24 -12.85 20.32
CA LEU A 364 4.08 -14.01 19.44
C LEU A 364 2.90 -14.92 19.82
N SER A 365 2.34 -14.76 21.01
CA SER A 365 1.36 -15.68 21.60
C SER A 365 0.16 -15.00 22.24
N HIS A 366 0.14 -13.67 22.29
CA HIS A 366 -0.90 -12.88 22.92
C HIS A 366 -1.43 -11.83 21.93
N HIS A 367 -2.76 -11.70 21.85
CA HIS A 367 -3.41 -10.68 21.04
C HIS A 367 -3.62 -9.45 21.91
N GLU A 368 -3.04 -8.31 21.57
CA GLU A 368 -3.03 -7.15 22.44
C GLU A 368 -4.25 -6.26 22.23
N ASP A 369 -5.10 -6.14 23.26
CA ASP A 369 -6.30 -5.29 23.21
C ASP A 369 -5.98 -3.83 22.83
N ASN A 370 -4.80 -3.33 23.20
CA ASN A 370 -4.30 -1.98 23.00
C ASN A 370 -3.34 -1.83 21.80
N ASP A 371 -3.22 -2.83 20.94
CA ASP A 371 -2.52 -2.69 19.65
C ASP A 371 -3.53 -2.82 18.49
N PRO A 372 -4.10 -1.70 18.00
CA PRO A 372 -5.06 -1.75 16.91
C PRO A 372 -4.56 -2.41 15.63
N GLU A 373 -3.25 -2.47 15.38
CA GLU A 373 -2.69 -3.07 14.17
C GLU A 373 -3.00 -4.56 14.07
N GLU A 374 -3.18 -5.21 15.21
CA GLU A 374 -3.46 -6.65 15.30
C GLU A 374 -4.92 -7.02 14.97
N TRP A 375 -5.83 -6.04 14.83
CA TRP A 375 -7.28 -6.28 14.78
C TRP A 375 -7.96 -5.84 13.48
N PHE A 376 -7.21 -5.67 12.40
CA PHE A 376 -7.75 -5.27 11.09
C PHE A 376 -8.36 -6.44 10.28
N GLY A 377 -8.22 -7.67 10.75
CA GLY A 377 -8.65 -8.86 10.04
C GLY A 377 -10.15 -8.87 9.71
N LEU A 378 -10.47 -9.28 8.49
CA LEU A 378 -11.83 -9.69 8.10
C LEU A 378 -12.27 -10.96 8.87
N TYR A 379 -11.29 -11.77 9.27
CA TYR A 379 -11.44 -12.97 10.06
C TYR A 379 -10.62 -12.85 11.35
N GLU A 380 -11.13 -13.38 12.46
CA GLU A 380 -10.36 -13.62 13.67
C GLU A 380 -9.76 -15.03 13.63
N LEU A 381 -8.70 -15.26 14.40
CA LEU A 381 -8.13 -16.60 14.56
C LEU A 381 -8.85 -17.36 15.67
N GLY A 382 -9.52 -18.43 15.29
CA GLY A 382 -10.18 -19.36 16.19
C GLY A 382 -9.26 -20.50 16.68
N PRO A 383 -9.84 -21.51 17.35
CA PRO A 383 -9.11 -22.72 17.74
C PRO A 383 -8.38 -23.33 16.53
N GLU A 384 -7.15 -23.82 16.76
CA GLU A 384 -6.29 -24.39 15.72
C GLU A 384 -5.97 -23.41 14.57
N ASN A 385 -5.99 -22.10 14.86
CA ASN A 385 -5.73 -21.01 13.90
C ASN A 385 -6.70 -20.99 12.70
N ARG A 386 -7.92 -21.52 12.88
CA ARG A 386 -8.98 -21.51 11.87
C ARG A 386 -9.49 -20.08 11.67
N LEU A 387 -9.80 -19.71 10.42
CA LEU A 387 -10.29 -18.36 10.11
C LEU A 387 -11.79 -18.26 10.40
N ILE A 388 -12.17 -17.57 11.48
CA ILE A 388 -13.56 -17.35 11.88
C ILE A 388 -14.02 -15.97 11.36
N PRO A 389 -15.13 -15.88 10.61
CA PRO A 389 -15.63 -14.60 10.10
C PRO A 389 -15.93 -13.62 11.24
N LYS A 390 -15.41 -12.39 11.16
CA LYS A 390 -15.85 -11.31 12.05
C LYS A 390 -17.20 -10.78 11.62
N GLY A 391 -18.25 -11.32 12.22
CA GLY A 391 -19.64 -10.95 11.92
C GLY A 391 -19.94 -11.06 10.43
N ARG A 392 -20.44 -9.96 9.83
CA ARG A 392 -20.78 -9.90 8.40
C ARG A 392 -19.68 -9.31 7.52
N ILE A 393 -18.50 -8.99 8.05
CA ILE A 393 -17.45 -8.29 7.29
C ILE A 393 -17.05 -9.08 6.04
N PRO A 394 -16.71 -10.39 6.10
CA PRO A 394 -16.38 -11.15 4.89
C PRO A 394 -17.52 -11.26 3.88
N GLU A 395 -18.77 -11.40 4.36
CA GLU A 395 -19.95 -11.47 3.50
C GLU A 395 -20.17 -10.15 2.74
N THR A 396 -19.95 -9.02 3.42
CA THR A 396 -20.01 -7.70 2.81
C THR A 396 -18.93 -7.54 1.75
N VAL A 397 -17.66 -7.86 2.05
CA VAL A 397 -16.57 -7.78 1.06
C VAL A 397 -16.87 -8.65 -0.16
N ARG A 398 -17.34 -9.90 0.03
CA ARG A 398 -17.78 -10.78 -1.07
C ARG A 398 -18.84 -10.12 -1.94
N SER A 399 -19.81 -9.45 -1.32
CA SER A 399 -20.92 -8.82 -2.03
C SER A 399 -20.44 -7.62 -2.84
N LEU A 400 -19.59 -6.77 -2.25
CA LEU A 400 -18.97 -5.62 -2.93
C LEU A 400 -18.08 -6.08 -4.09
N PHE A 401 -17.27 -7.12 -3.90
CA PHE A 401 -16.40 -7.64 -4.95
C PHE A 401 -17.14 -8.41 -6.05
N ALA A 402 -18.42 -8.75 -5.86
CA ALA A 402 -19.28 -9.26 -6.93
C ALA A 402 -19.87 -8.14 -7.79
N GLU A 403 -19.79 -6.88 -7.36
CA GLU A 403 -20.21 -5.73 -8.15
C GLU A 403 -19.24 -5.47 -9.32
N PRO A 404 -19.75 -4.95 -10.45
CA PRO A 404 -18.94 -4.64 -11.62
C PRO A 404 -17.94 -3.51 -11.40
#